data_AF-A0A8X7S7B9-F1
#
_entry.id   AF-A0A8X7S7B9-F1
#
_cell.length_a   1.000
_cell.length_b   1.000
_cell.length_c   1.000
_cell.angle_alpha   90.00
_cell.angle_beta   90.00
_cell.angle_gamma   90.00
#
_symmetry.space_group_name_H-M   'P 1'
#
loop_
_entity.id
_entity.type
_entity.pdbx_description
1 polymer ?
#
loop_
_entity_poly.entity_id
_entity_poly.type
_entity_poly.pdbx_seq_one_letter_code
_entity_poly.pdbx_strand_id
1 'polypeptide(L)'
;MDYLRTEFQANLDSEQEERSTISESGSSNSYDQQQRPSFADEHGLMELLEGDRAYDLIYRNCKSALGDQCELLSILRNGFATVGSRAKLKSFQIFQEAVEMKHGGGEEGGKARVKYGWCAVEKTELKSVLEYGFSQPRNDGSYGRGLYLSPDNALLECLKDSAAESEDGMRFLLLSRVILGKSEIVTRGSTQSCPSSPEFDSGVDDLASPSKYIVWSTHMNTHVLPEFLVCIKAPFNFNRSPKRLRSPWMAFPVLIKALSKLLPPSQILIIQKHYKDQQDRRISRSELIQRVRNITGDKLLVHIIKAFGHKAQH
;
A
#
# COMPACT_ATOMS: atom_id res chain seq x y z
N MET A 1 42.38 5.90 10.58
CA MET A 1 42.49 6.27 9.15
C MET A 1 41.19 6.96 8.80
N ASP A 2 41.12 8.22 9.18
CA ASP A 2 39.95 9.09 9.03
C ASP A 2 40.12 9.86 7.72
N TYR A 3 39.15 9.74 6.82
CA TYR A 3 39.09 10.58 5.63
C TYR A 3 38.20 11.80 5.92
N LEU A 4 38.88 12.94 6.10
CA LEU A 4 38.42 14.34 6.09
C LEU A 4 37.39 14.54 4.96
N ARG A 5 36.15 15.00 5.21
CA ARG A 5 35.70 16.35 5.60
C ARG A 5 36.38 17.46 4.79
N THR A 6 35.88 17.70 3.58
CA THR A 6 36.15 18.94 2.85
C THR A 6 35.07 19.95 3.20
N GLU A 7 35.47 21.02 3.86
CA GLU A 7 34.67 22.19 4.17
C GLU A 7 34.42 23.01 2.89
N PHE A 8 33.17 23.42 2.68
CA PHE A 8 32.81 24.49 1.76
C PHE A 8 32.54 25.73 2.62
N GLN A 9 33.44 26.71 2.57
CA GLN A 9 33.27 27.98 3.27
C GLN A 9 32.37 28.93 2.46
N ALA A 10 31.49 29.55 3.24
CA ALA A 10 30.46 30.55 2.99
C ALA A 10 30.77 31.69 2.00
N ASN A 11 29.68 32.21 1.43
CA ASN A 11 29.46 33.64 1.29
C ASN A 11 27.99 33.94 1.58
N LEU A 12 27.70 34.64 2.68
CA LEU A 12 26.50 35.43 2.90
C LEU A 12 26.82 36.44 4.00
N ASP A 13 26.94 37.70 3.58
CA ASP A 13 27.05 38.89 4.41
C ASP A 13 25.75 39.16 5.19
N SER A 14 25.91 40.04 6.20
CA SER A 14 24.90 40.81 6.95
C SER A 14 24.26 40.06 8.14
N GLU A 15 24.04 40.62 9.33
CA GLU A 15 23.66 42.00 9.68
C GLU A 15 24.12 42.42 11.10
N GLN A 16 24.10 43.73 11.27
CA GLN A 16 24.40 44.53 12.45
C GLN A 16 23.19 44.56 13.43
N GLU A 17 23.47 44.57 14.73
CA GLU A 17 22.50 44.80 15.81
C GLU A 17 21.91 46.23 15.77
N GLU A 18 20.62 46.41 16.10
CA GLU A 18 20.15 46.96 17.39
C GLU A 18 18.65 47.40 17.39
N ARG A 19 18.05 47.29 18.59
CA ARG A 19 16.95 48.10 19.19
C ARG A 19 15.47 47.74 18.96
N SER A 20 14.97 46.95 19.92
CA SER A 20 14.00 47.35 20.96
C SER A 20 13.13 48.60 20.73
N THR A 21 11.81 48.40 20.68
CA THR A 21 10.85 49.26 21.38
C THR A 21 9.61 48.45 21.81
N ILE A 22 9.29 48.58 23.09
CA ILE A 22 8.14 48.01 23.80
C ILE A 22 6.86 48.75 23.35
N SER A 23 5.76 48.03 23.12
CA SER A 23 4.43 48.61 23.19
C SER A 23 3.43 47.59 23.73
N GLU A 24 3.01 47.81 24.96
CA GLU A 24 1.89 47.11 25.61
C GLU A 24 0.57 47.73 25.13
N SER A 25 -0.36 46.88 24.70
CA SER A 25 -1.80 47.20 24.68
C SER A 25 -2.57 45.89 24.72
N GLY A 26 -3.24 45.65 25.85
CA GLY A 26 -3.97 44.41 26.11
C GLY A 26 -5.30 44.31 25.38
N SER A 27 -5.71 43.08 25.09
CA SER A 27 -7.13 42.71 25.02
C SER A 27 -7.29 41.22 25.31
N SER A 28 -8.38 40.90 25.99
CA SER A 28 -8.64 39.72 26.79
C SER A 28 -8.82 38.37 26.06
N ASN A 29 -8.41 37.33 26.79
CA ASN A 29 -9.01 36.00 26.94
C ASN A 29 -9.37 35.17 25.70
N SER A 30 -8.60 34.10 25.49
CA SER A 30 -9.19 32.76 25.42
C SER A 30 -8.17 31.73 25.87
N TYR A 31 -8.54 30.99 26.91
CA TYR A 31 -7.82 29.84 27.46
C TYR A 31 -7.24 28.94 26.35
N ASP A 32 -5.97 28.58 26.52
CA ASP A 32 -5.29 27.49 25.81
C ASP A 32 -6.15 26.21 25.86
N GLN A 33 -6.97 26.00 24.83
CA GLN A 33 -7.28 24.65 24.41
C GLN A 33 -6.07 24.20 23.61
N GLN A 34 -5.23 23.38 24.22
CA GLN A 34 -4.28 22.54 23.49
C GLN A 34 -5.09 21.70 22.50
N GLN A 35 -5.30 22.23 21.30
CA GLN A 35 -5.94 21.52 20.21
C GLN A 35 -5.08 20.30 19.93
N ARG A 36 -5.66 19.11 20.07
CA ARG A 36 -4.99 17.90 19.62
C ARG A 36 -4.65 18.08 18.14
N PRO A 37 -3.40 17.76 17.73
CA PRO A 37 -3.01 17.88 16.32
C PRO A 37 -3.98 17.08 15.45
N SER A 38 -4.35 17.63 14.29
CA SER A 38 -5.22 16.93 13.35
C SER A 38 -4.51 15.70 12.76
N PHE A 39 -5.26 14.80 12.12
CA PHE A 39 -4.68 13.66 11.41
C PHE A 39 -3.63 14.10 10.38
N ALA A 40 -3.84 15.23 9.71
CA ALA A 40 -2.88 15.78 8.76
C ALA A 40 -1.61 16.27 9.47
N ASP A 41 -1.74 16.97 10.59
CA ASP A 41 -0.62 17.48 11.40
C ASP A 41 0.24 16.33 11.95
N GLU A 42 -0.40 15.26 12.46
CA GLU A 42 0.28 14.07 12.97
C GLU A 42 1.20 13.38 11.94
N HIS A 43 0.90 13.57 10.65
CA HIS A 43 1.62 12.99 9.52
C HIS A 43 2.43 14.02 8.71
N GLY A 44 2.44 15.29 9.13
CA GLY A 44 3.14 16.37 8.41
C GLY A 44 2.56 16.65 7.02
N LEU A 45 1.25 16.43 6.86
CA LEU A 45 0.51 16.61 5.62
C LEU A 45 -0.32 17.91 5.67
N MET A 46 -0.66 18.43 4.50
CA MET A 46 -1.51 19.59 4.32
C MET A 46 -2.81 19.15 3.64
N GLU A 47 -3.95 19.54 4.20
CA GLU A 47 -5.24 19.31 3.54
C GLU A 47 -5.38 20.16 2.27
N LEU A 48 -5.80 19.53 1.17
CA LEU A 48 -6.14 20.25 -0.05
C LEU A 48 -7.64 20.51 -0.09
N LEU A 49 -8.02 21.71 -0.51
CA LEU A 49 -9.39 22.17 -0.58
C LEU A 49 -9.87 22.30 -2.02
N GLU A 50 -11.19 22.32 -2.20
CA GLU A 50 -11.83 22.56 -3.50
C GLU A 50 -11.35 23.87 -4.14
N GLY A 51 -11.04 23.81 -5.44
CA GLY A 51 -10.42 24.92 -6.17
C GLY A 51 -8.90 24.84 -6.28
N ASP A 52 -8.23 23.96 -5.51
CA ASP A 52 -6.86 23.57 -5.80
C ASP A 52 -6.82 22.63 -7.03
N ARG A 53 -5.93 22.91 -7.99
CA ARG A 53 -5.87 22.14 -9.25
C ARG A 53 -5.54 20.66 -9.04
N ALA A 54 -4.69 20.33 -8.07
CA ALA A 54 -4.33 18.95 -7.77
C ALA A 54 -5.50 18.26 -7.06
N TYR A 55 -6.16 18.96 -6.12
CA TYR A 55 -7.40 18.46 -5.51
C TYR A 55 -8.43 18.12 -6.58
N ASP A 56 -8.78 19.06 -7.45
CA ASP A 56 -9.84 18.88 -8.44
C ASP A 56 -9.56 17.71 -9.39
N LEU A 57 -8.29 17.52 -9.78
CA LEU A 57 -7.88 16.43 -10.66
C LEU A 57 -7.97 15.07 -9.96
N ILE A 58 -7.43 14.97 -8.75
CA ILE A 58 -7.45 13.73 -7.96
C ILE A 58 -8.89 13.38 -7.60
N TYR A 59 -9.67 14.35 -7.11
CA TYR A 59 -11.08 14.19 -6.76
C TYR A 59 -11.89 13.67 -7.95
N ARG A 60 -11.75 14.28 -9.13
CA ARG A 60 -12.44 13.85 -10.35
C ARG A 60 -12.06 12.42 -10.74
N ASN A 61 -10.78 12.08 -10.69
CA ASN A 61 -10.29 10.73 -10.99
C ASN A 61 -10.88 9.71 -10.00
N CYS A 62 -10.79 9.99 -8.70
CA CYS A 62 -11.35 9.15 -7.64
C CYS A 62 -12.86 8.95 -7.82
N LYS A 63 -13.62 10.03 -8.02
CA LYS A 63 -15.08 9.95 -8.21
C LYS A 63 -15.46 9.10 -9.42
N SER A 64 -14.72 9.25 -10.53
CA SER A 64 -14.95 8.46 -11.74
C SER A 64 -14.63 6.97 -11.58
N ALA A 65 -13.60 6.64 -10.79
CA ALA A 65 -13.12 5.27 -10.62
C ALA A 65 -13.85 4.49 -9.51
N LEU A 66 -14.26 5.17 -8.44
CA LEU A 66 -14.84 4.53 -7.24
C LEU A 66 -16.36 4.34 -7.33
N GLY A 67 -17.06 5.23 -8.04
CA GLY A 67 -18.52 5.28 -8.06
C GLY A 67 -19.13 5.48 -6.66
N ASP A 68 -20.43 5.18 -6.52
CA ASP A 68 -21.19 5.45 -5.27
C ASP A 68 -20.90 4.45 -4.14
N GLN A 69 -20.06 3.43 -4.39
CA GLN A 69 -19.77 2.39 -3.40
C GLN A 69 -18.70 2.80 -2.39
N CYS A 70 -17.91 3.83 -2.69
CA CYS A 70 -16.88 4.33 -1.78
C CYS A 70 -17.06 5.82 -1.54
N GLU A 71 -16.66 6.25 -0.35
CA GLU A 71 -16.68 7.65 0.05
C GLU A 71 -15.24 8.17 0.09
N LEU A 72 -14.95 9.21 -0.68
CA LEU A 72 -13.69 9.93 -0.61
C LEU A 72 -13.76 10.90 0.59
N LEU A 73 -12.87 10.71 1.56
CA LEU A 73 -12.90 11.47 2.82
C LEU A 73 -12.00 12.70 2.78
N SER A 74 -10.76 12.52 2.34
CA SER A 74 -9.79 13.61 2.26
C SER A 74 -8.72 13.35 1.22
N ILE A 75 -8.19 14.45 0.67
CA ILE A 75 -7.00 14.47 -0.19
C ILE A 75 -6.00 15.37 0.51
N LEU A 76 -4.89 14.79 0.93
CA LEU A 76 -3.83 15.47 1.64
C LEU A 76 -2.58 15.50 0.77
N ARG A 77 -1.82 16.59 0.87
CA ARG A 77 -0.54 16.77 0.18
C ARG A 77 0.61 16.65 1.17
N ASN A 78 1.66 15.97 0.76
CA ASN A 78 2.93 16.01 1.46
C ASN A 78 3.55 17.40 1.29
N GLY A 79 3.55 18.19 2.37
CA GLY A 79 4.17 19.52 2.39
C GLY A 79 5.69 19.48 2.48
N PHE A 80 6.28 18.30 2.70
CA PHE A 80 7.71 18.10 2.94
C PHE A 80 8.25 19.05 4.01
N ALA A 81 7.54 19.21 5.14
CA ALA A 81 7.91 20.18 6.17
C ALA A 81 9.11 19.72 7.02
N THR A 82 9.24 18.41 7.25
CA THR A 82 10.31 17.84 8.09
C THR A 82 11.64 17.76 7.35
N VAL A 83 12.75 17.70 8.09
CA VAL A 83 14.09 17.53 7.48
C VAL A 83 14.16 16.22 6.68
N GLY A 84 13.63 15.12 7.20
CA GLY A 84 13.61 13.82 6.53
C GLY A 84 12.79 13.81 5.24
N SER A 85 11.61 14.44 5.25
CA SER A 85 10.77 14.55 4.04
C SER A 85 11.40 15.46 2.97
N ARG A 86 12.03 16.57 3.36
CA ARG A 86 12.82 17.42 2.43
C ARG A 86 14.01 16.69 1.83
N ALA A 87 14.74 15.92 2.64
CA ALA A 87 15.85 15.11 2.16
C ALA A 87 15.37 14.12 1.09
N LYS A 88 14.22 13.46 1.31
CA LYS A 88 13.63 12.55 0.31
C LYS A 88 13.22 13.24 -0.97
N LEU A 89 12.58 14.42 -0.89
CA LEU A 89 12.27 15.23 -2.07
C LEU A 89 13.53 15.57 -2.87
N LYS A 90 14.60 16.00 -2.18
CA LYS A 90 15.88 16.35 -2.83
C LYS A 90 16.58 15.14 -3.42
N SER A 91 16.64 14.02 -2.70
CA SER A 91 17.17 12.76 -3.22
C SER A 91 16.41 12.32 -4.47
N PHE A 92 15.08 12.35 -4.45
CA PHE A 92 14.27 12.02 -5.63
C PHE A 92 14.61 12.93 -6.82
N GLN A 93 14.77 14.24 -6.62
CA GLN A 93 15.17 15.18 -7.68
C GLN A 93 16.53 14.82 -8.28
N ILE A 94 17.52 14.48 -7.44
CA ILE A 94 18.85 14.07 -7.90
C ILE A 94 18.77 12.79 -8.75
N PHE A 95 18.01 11.78 -8.29
CA PHE A 95 17.85 10.54 -9.05
C PHE A 95 17.05 10.75 -10.33
N GLN A 96 16.08 11.67 -10.32
CA GLN A 96 15.35 12.05 -11.52
C GLN A 96 16.30 12.64 -12.56
N GLU A 97 17.14 13.60 -12.17
CA GLU A 97 18.16 14.20 -13.05
C GLU A 97 19.16 13.14 -13.56
N ALA A 98 19.61 12.23 -12.69
CA ALA A 98 20.54 11.16 -13.08
C ALA A 98 19.94 10.21 -14.14
N VAL A 99 18.67 9.82 -13.98
CA VAL A 99 17.95 8.99 -14.97
C VAL A 99 17.70 9.77 -16.26
N GLU A 100 17.39 11.06 -16.19
CA GLU A 100 17.30 11.94 -17.35
C GLU A 100 18.63 12.01 -18.11
N MET A 101 19.76 12.21 -17.43
CA MET A 101 21.08 12.24 -18.05
C MET A 101 21.45 10.89 -18.69
N LYS A 102 21.10 9.77 -18.04
CA LYS A 102 21.35 8.41 -18.54
C LYS A 102 20.67 8.16 -19.89
N HIS A 103 19.49 8.75 -20.13
CA HIS A 103 18.64 8.46 -21.30
C HIS A 103 18.39 9.65 -22.24
N GLY A 104 18.83 10.86 -21.89
CA GLY A 104 18.51 12.12 -22.57
C GLY A 104 19.38 12.47 -23.78
N GLY A 105 20.19 11.54 -24.29
CA GLY A 105 21.19 11.78 -25.34
C GLY A 105 20.88 11.24 -26.75
N GLY A 106 19.71 10.61 -26.98
CA GLY A 106 19.34 10.02 -28.28
C GLY A 106 18.10 10.65 -28.92
N GLU A 107 17.89 10.43 -30.22
CA GLU A 107 16.71 10.90 -30.98
C GLU A 107 15.36 10.36 -30.43
N GLU A 108 15.40 9.30 -29.61
CA GLU A 108 14.25 8.73 -28.86
C GLU A 108 14.19 9.19 -27.38
N GLY A 109 14.96 10.21 -27.01
CA GLY A 109 15.17 10.71 -25.64
C GLY A 109 13.92 11.36 -25.04
N GLY A 110 12.94 10.55 -24.66
CA GLY A 110 11.77 10.99 -23.93
C GLY A 110 12.15 11.56 -22.56
N LYS A 111 11.79 12.82 -22.33
CA LYS A 111 11.74 13.54 -21.04
C LYS A 111 11.46 12.54 -19.90
N ALA A 112 12.21 12.64 -18.80
CA ALA A 112 12.05 11.85 -17.58
C ALA A 112 10.67 11.21 -17.48
N ARG A 113 10.61 9.89 -17.62
CA ARG A 113 9.35 9.11 -17.56
C ARG A 113 8.84 9.04 -16.13
N VAL A 114 8.74 10.18 -15.46
CA VAL A 114 8.08 10.30 -14.17
C VAL A 114 6.58 10.17 -14.43
N LYS A 115 6.00 9.12 -13.87
CA LYS A 115 4.56 8.90 -13.88
C LYS A 115 4.03 8.94 -12.46
N TYR A 116 2.72 9.09 -12.34
CA TYR A 116 2.05 8.86 -11.07
C TYR A 116 1.67 7.39 -10.92
N GLY A 117 1.76 6.88 -9.70
CA GLY A 117 1.33 5.53 -9.36
C GLY A 117 0.71 5.46 -7.96
N TRP A 118 -0.32 4.62 -7.82
CA TRP A 118 -1.03 4.35 -6.59
C TRP A 118 -0.38 3.22 -5.81
N CYS A 119 -0.22 3.41 -4.51
CA CYS A 119 0.19 2.38 -3.56
C CYS A 119 -0.70 2.44 -2.31
N ALA A 120 -1.29 1.32 -1.93
CA ALA A 120 -1.98 1.21 -0.65
C ALA A 120 -0.96 0.99 0.47
N VAL A 121 -1.17 1.68 1.61
CA VAL A 121 -0.29 1.61 2.77
C VAL A 121 -1.11 1.42 4.02
N GLU A 122 -0.59 0.63 4.97
CA GLU A 122 -1.27 0.42 6.23
C GLU A 122 -1.28 1.70 7.08
N LYS A 123 -2.37 1.94 7.82
CA LYS A 123 -2.47 3.12 8.69
C LYS A 123 -1.29 3.22 9.67
N THR A 124 -0.86 2.07 10.19
CA THR A 124 0.28 1.92 11.11
C THR A 124 1.63 2.22 10.44
N GLU A 125 1.74 2.01 9.13
CA GLU A 125 2.96 2.23 8.34
C GLU A 125 3.01 3.62 7.71
N LEU A 126 1.88 4.33 7.61
CA LEU A 126 1.79 5.60 6.91
C LEU A 126 2.83 6.62 7.38
N LYS A 127 2.94 6.82 8.71
CA LYS A 127 3.92 7.75 9.29
C LYS A 127 5.35 7.35 8.96
N SER A 128 5.69 6.06 9.06
CA SER A 128 7.05 5.59 8.80
C SER A 128 7.40 5.69 7.31
N VAL A 129 6.46 5.43 6.41
CA VAL A 129 6.63 5.64 4.96
C VAL A 129 6.88 7.11 4.64
N LEU A 130 6.07 8.02 5.19
CA LEU A 130 6.21 9.46 4.96
C LEU A 130 7.49 10.04 5.59
N GLU A 131 7.99 9.47 6.69
CA GLU A 131 9.17 9.97 7.41
C GLU A 131 10.48 9.29 6.97
N TYR A 132 10.51 7.97 6.90
CA TYR A 132 11.72 7.17 6.63
C TYR A 132 11.74 6.52 5.25
N GLY A 133 10.59 6.47 4.57
CA GLY A 133 10.46 5.81 3.27
C GLY A 133 9.90 4.40 3.41
N PHE A 134 9.72 3.74 2.28
CA PHE A 134 9.24 2.37 2.27
C PHE A 134 10.32 1.45 2.85
N SER A 135 9.92 0.49 3.69
CA SER A 135 10.85 -0.41 4.40
C SER A 135 10.63 -1.90 4.08
N GLN A 136 9.42 -2.27 3.66
CA GLN A 136 9.04 -3.66 3.37
C GLN A 136 8.74 -3.84 1.88
N PRO A 137 9.73 -4.24 1.06
CA PRO A 137 9.44 -4.59 -0.32
C PRO A 137 8.53 -5.82 -0.36
N ARG A 138 7.55 -5.81 -1.27
CA ARG A 138 6.71 -6.97 -1.54
C ARG A 138 7.58 -8.09 -2.10
N ASN A 139 7.35 -9.30 -1.61
CA ASN A 139 8.05 -10.51 -2.01
C ASN A 139 7.08 -11.70 -2.04
N ASP A 140 5.98 -11.54 -2.80
CA ASP A 140 4.90 -12.53 -2.92
C ASP A 140 5.15 -13.57 -4.03
N GLY A 141 6.31 -13.50 -4.69
CA GLY A 141 6.68 -14.37 -5.82
C GLY A 141 5.99 -14.02 -7.14
N SER A 142 5.32 -12.86 -7.24
CA SER A 142 4.69 -12.44 -8.48
C SER A 142 5.68 -11.76 -9.43
N TYR A 143 6.19 -10.56 -9.14
CA TYR A 143 7.03 -9.81 -10.09
C TYR A 143 8.38 -9.41 -9.46
N GLY A 144 9.01 -10.32 -8.71
CA GLY A 144 10.25 -10.04 -7.99
C GLY A 144 10.03 -9.27 -6.68
N ARG A 145 11.13 -8.84 -6.06
CA ARG A 145 11.17 -8.13 -4.79
C ARG A 145 11.23 -6.62 -5.01
N GLY A 146 10.19 -5.91 -4.59
CA GLY A 146 10.12 -4.47 -4.75
C GLY A 146 8.79 -3.87 -4.29
N LEU A 147 8.63 -2.57 -4.53
CA LEU A 147 7.37 -1.87 -4.36
C LEU A 147 6.56 -1.96 -5.66
N TYR A 148 5.30 -2.37 -5.56
CA TYR A 148 4.39 -2.38 -6.70
C TYR A 148 3.42 -1.22 -6.62
N LEU A 149 3.29 -0.49 -7.72
CA LEU A 149 2.34 0.61 -7.85
C LEU A 149 1.40 0.33 -9.02
N SER A 150 0.13 0.69 -8.86
CA SER A 150 -0.82 0.70 -9.99
C SER A 150 -0.68 2.03 -10.72
N PRO A 151 -0.79 2.08 -12.07
CA PRO A 151 -0.85 3.33 -12.81
C PRO A 151 -1.92 4.31 -12.27
N ASP A 152 -1.75 5.60 -12.50
CA ASP A 152 -2.65 6.68 -12.04
C ASP A 152 -4.12 6.53 -12.46
N ASN A 153 -4.37 5.91 -13.62
CA ASN A 153 -5.70 5.58 -14.12
C ASN A 153 -6.28 4.25 -13.56
N ALA A 154 -5.55 3.55 -12.71
CA ALA A 154 -5.89 2.22 -12.18
C ALA A 154 -6.17 2.23 -10.66
N LEU A 155 -6.74 3.32 -10.14
CA LEU A 155 -7.08 3.48 -8.71
C LEU A 155 -7.90 2.29 -8.17
N LEU A 156 -8.88 1.83 -8.94
CA LEU A 156 -9.76 0.73 -8.54
C LEU A 156 -9.00 -0.59 -8.33
N GLU A 157 -7.99 -0.87 -9.16
CA GLU A 157 -7.16 -2.06 -9.02
C GLU A 157 -6.24 -1.94 -7.78
N CYS A 158 -5.69 -0.75 -7.53
CA CYS A 158 -4.94 -0.50 -6.29
C CYS A 158 -5.81 -0.72 -5.05
N LEU A 159 -7.05 -0.25 -5.08
CA LEU A 159 -7.99 -0.41 -3.98
C LEU A 159 -8.37 -1.89 -3.77
N LYS A 160 -8.53 -2.66 -4.84
CA LYS A 160 -8.78 -4.11 -4.77
C LYS A 160 -7.61 -4.90 -4.19
N ASP A 161 -6.38 -4.45 -4.47
CA ASP A 161 -5.15 -5.07 -3.96
C ASP A 161 -4.84 -4.64 -2.51
N SER A 162 -5.49 -3.59 -1.99
CA SER A 162 -5.34 -3.14 -0.60
C SER A 162 -6.04 -4.09 0.38
N ALA A 163 -5.39 -4.43 1.50
CA ALA A 163 -6.07 -5.20 2.55
C ALA A 163 -7.14 -4.32 3.25
N ALA A 164 -8.26 -4.93 3.64
CA ALA A 164 -9.21 -4.25 4.52
C ALA A 164 -8.68 -4.24 5.95
N GLU A 165 -8.16 -3.10 6.40
CA GLU A 165 -7.41 -3.01 7.66
C GLU A 165 -8.29 -2.81 8.90
N SER A 166 -9.47 -2.23 8.74
CA SER A 166 -10.29 -1.80 9.87
C SER A 166 -11.77 -2.13 9.64
N GLU A 167 -12.48 -2.42 10.74
CA GLU A 167 -13.93 -2.62 10.74
C GLU A 167 -14.68 -1.40 10.20
N ASP A 168 -14.09 -0.20 10.31
CA ASP A 168 -14.65 1.06 9.81
C ASP A 168 -14.52 1.23 8.27
N GLY A 169 -13.77 0.35 7.59
CA GLY A 169 -13.63 0.36 6.13
C GLY A 169 -12.62 1.36 5.56
N MET A 170 -11.80 2.00 6.39
CA MET A 170 -10.83 2.99 5.94
C MET A 170 -9.71 2.39 5.08
N ARG A 171 -9.24 3.18 4.10
CA ARG A 171 -8.14 2.87 3.18
C ARG A 171 -7.28 4.10 2.98
N PHE A 172 -5.96 3.90 3.03
CA PHE A 172 -4.96 4.95 2.86
C PHE A 172 -4.16 4.65 1.59
N LEU A 173 -4.34 5.49 0.57
CA LEU A 173 -3.70 5.32 -0.73
C LEU A 173 -2.73 6.48 -0.98
N LEU A 174 -1.46 6.16 -1.22
CA LEU A 174 -0.46 7.13 -1.65
C LEU A 174 -0.48 7.25 -3.18
N LEU A 175 -0.67 8.46 -3.68
CA LEU A 175 -0.37 8.83 -5.05
C LEU A 175 1.06 9.36 -5.09
N SER A 176 1.95 8.59 -5.70
CA SER A 176 3.39 8.85 -5.69
C SER A 176 3.88 9.22 -7.08
N ARG A 177 4.86 10.14 -7.15
CA ARG A 177 5.69 10.28 -8.35
C ARG A 177 6.65 9.11 -8.43
N VAL A 178 6.75 8.50 -9.60
CA VAL A 178 7.56 7.30 -9.85
C VAL A 178 8.46 7.54 -11.03
N ILE A 179 9.78 7.47 -10.82
CA ILE A 179 10.77 7.51 -11.89
C ILE A 179 10.80 6.14 -12.56
N LEU A 180 10.16 6.00 -13.73
CA LEU A 180 10.17 4.73 -14.45
C LEU A 180 11.41 4.54 -15.33
N GLY A 181 11.98 5.64 -15.86
CA GLY A 181 13.11 5.57 -16.79
C GLY A 181 12.84 4.59 -17.95
N LYS A 182 13.85 3.79 -18.30
CA LYS A 182 13.70 2.65 -19.21
C LYS A 182 13.19 1.44 -18.43
N SER A 183 11.96 1.04 -18.69
CA SER A 183 11.35 -0.12 -18.04
C SER A 183 11.66 -1.43 -18.76
N GLU A 184 11.88 -2.50 -17.99
CA GLU A 184 11.92 -3.88 -18.48
C GLU A 184 10.58 -4.60 -18.26
N ILE A 185 10.30 -5.63 -19.06
CA ILE A 185 9.18 -6.53 -18.80
C ILE A 185 9.58 -7.50 -17.69
N VAL A 186 8.78 -7.55 -16.63
CA VAL A 186 8.95 -8.50 -15.54
C VAL A 186 7.88 -9.57 -15.66
N THR A 187 8.32 -10.83 -15.81
CA THR A 187 7.40 -11.96 -15.89
C THR A 187 6.91 -12.38 -14.51
N ARG A 188 5.68 -12.91 -14.47
CA ARG A 188 5.15 -13.52 -13.24
C ARG A 188 6.02 -14.71 -12.82
N GLY A 189 6.35 -14.81 -11.54
CA GLY A 189 7.28 -15.79 -10.98
C GLY A 189 8.72 -15.27 -10.85
N SER A 190 9.02 -14.04 -11.27
CA SER A 190 10.37 -13.48 -11.16
C SER A 190 10.81 -13.38 -9.69
N THR A 191 12.11 -13.57 -9.46
CA THR A 191 12.79 -13.43 -8.17
C THR A 191 13.75 -12.24 -8.13
N GLN A 192 13.77 -11.41 -9.18
CA GLN A 192 14.62 -10.23 -9.30
C GLN A 192 14.41 -9.26 -8.13
N SER A 193 15.46 -8.59 -7.66
CA SER A 193 15.39 -7.57 -6.59
C SER A 193 16.07 -6.24 -6.98
N CYS A 194 16.55 -6.19 -8.22
CA CYS A 194 17.21 -5.10 -8.90
C CYS A 194 16.97 -5.28 -10.42
N PRO A 195 17.25 -4.25 -11.24
CA PRO A 195 17.16 -4.38 -12.69
C PRO A 195 17.97 -5.56 -13.23
N SER A 196 17.50 -6.21 -14.29
CA SER A 196 18.24 -7.33 -14.92
C SER A 196 19.57 -6.89 -15.53
N SER A 197 19.69 -5.63 -15.90
CA SER A 197 20.88 -5.03 -16.48
C SER A 197 20.95 -3.53 -16.22
N PRO A 198 22.14 -2.90 -16.33
CA PRO A 198 22.31 -1.48 -16.04
C PRO A 198 21.52 -0.54 -16.96
N GLU A 199 21.03 -0.97 -18.12
CA GLU A 199 20.21 -0.11 -18.98
C GLU A 199 18.81 0.16 -18.42
N PHE A 200 18.26 -0.71 -17.57
CA PHE A 200 16.91 -0.57 -17.03
C PHE A 200 16.90 0.15 -15.68
N ASP A 201 15.77 0.78 -15.37
CA ASP A 201 15.56 1.53 -14.12
C ASP A 201 14.37 0.99 -13.30
N SER A 202 13.33 0.50 -13.98
CA SER A 202 12.12 -0.05 -13.37
C SER A 202 11.60 -1.27 -14.14
N GLY A 203 10.62 -1.97 -13.57
CA GLY A 203 9.89 -3.04 -14.23
C GLY A 203 8.43 -2.69 -14.51
N VAL A 204 7.86 -3.33 -15.53
CA VAL A 204 6.42 -3.34 -15.83
C VAL A 204 5.95 -4.73 -16.19
N ASP A 205 4.66 -5.01 -16.03
CA ASP A 205 4.06 -6.28 -16.47
C ASP A 205 3.78 -6.32 -17.99
N ASP A 206 3.53 -5.18 -18.61
CA ASP A 206 3.36 -5.00 -20.05
C ASP A 206 3.91 -3.63 -20.51
N LEU A 207 4.59 -3.56 -21.66
CA LEU A 207 5.20 -2.32 -22.15
C LEU A 207 4.19 -1.36 -22.80
N ALA A 208 3.14 -1.90 -23.43
CA ALA A 208 2.18 -1.10 -24.19
C ALA A 208 1.09 -0.53 -23.27
N SER A 209 0.60 -1.35 -22.35
CA SER A 209 -0.47 -1.04 -21.40
C SER A 209 -0.13 -1.61 -20.02
N PRO A 210 0.85 -1.03 -19.32
CA PRO A 210 1.26 -1.50 -18.00
C PRO A 210 0.09 -1.42 -17.02
N SER A 211 -0.17 -2.49 -16.28
CA SER A 211 -1.12 -2.52 -15.17
C SER A 211 -0.42 -2.49 -13.80
N LYS A 212 0.89 -2.75 -13.77
CA LYS A 212 1.73 -2.67 -12.58
C LYS A 212 3.09 -2.06 -12.91
N TYR A 213 3.51 -1.13 -12.07
CA TYR A 213 4.87 -0.64 -12.01
C TYR A 213 5.60 -1.40 -10.90
N ILE A 214 6.79 -1.91 -11.21
CA ILE A 214 7.65 -2.61 -10.27
C ILE A 214 8.87 -1.74 -10.04
N VAL A 215 8.97 -1.18 -8.84
CA VAL A 215 10.18 -0.47 -8.40
C VAL A 215 10.95 -1.40 -7.49
N TRP A 216 12.13 -1.83 -7.93
CA TRP A 216 12.97 -2.77 -7.21
C TRP A 216 13.29 -2.30 -5.79
N SER A 217 13.55 -3.23 -4.87
CA SER A 217 13.91 -2.90 -3.49
C SER A 217 15.14 -1.98 -3.38
N THR A 218 16.04 -2.05 -4.35
CA THR A 218 17.22 -1.19 -4.47
C THR A 218 16.91 0.27 -4.84
N HIS A 219 15.71 0.54 -5.37
CA HIS A 219 15.31 1.84 -5.93
C HIS A 219 14.08 2.46 -5.24
N MET A 220 13.36 1.71 -4.41
CA MET A 220 12.08 2.14 -3.81
C MET A 220 12.12 3.48 -3.07
N ASN A 221 13.24 3.83 -2.43
CA ASN A 221 13.39 5.09 -1.68
C ASN A 221 14.07 6.22 -2.45
N THR A 222 14.48 5.97 -3.69
CA THR A 222 15.12 6.95 -4.58
C THR A 222 14.25 7.28 -5.78
N HIS A 223 13.41 6.32 -6.22
CA HIS A 223 12.59 6.39 -7.43
C HIS A 223 11.10 6.56 -7.15
N VAL A 224 10.68 6.58 -5.89
CA VAL A 224 9.28 6.79 -5.50
C VAL A 224 9.20 7.91 -4.48
N LEU A 225 8.35 8.88 -4.75
CA LEU A 225 8.09 10.01 -3.87
C LEU A 225 6.59 10.12 -3.59
N PRO A 226 6.12 9.77 -2.38
CA PRO A 226 4.75 10.01 -1.97
C PRO A 226 4.45 11.51 -1.93
N GLU A 227 3.54 11.96 -2.80
CA GLU A 227 3.17 13.37 -2.90
C GLU A 227 1.77 13.65 -2.37
N PHE A 228 0.82 12.74 -2.60
CA PHE A 228 -0.53 12.87 -2.07
C PHE A 228 -0.95 11.62 -1.30
N LEU A 229 -1.73 11.82 -0.24
CA LEU A 229 -2.44 10.78 0.48
C LEU A 229 -3.94 10.97 0.23
N VAL A 230 -4.58 9.90 -0.22
CA VAL A 230 -6.02 9.84 -0.47
C VAL A 230 -6.63 8.87 0.53
N CYS A 231 -7.53 9.39 1.36
CA CYS A 231 -8.25 8.63 2.37
C CYS A 231 -9.64 8.29 1.84
N ILE A 232 -9.93 6.98 1.75
CA ILE A 232 -11.21 6.48 1.21
C ILE A 232 -11.85 5.58 2.26
N LYS A 233 -13.16 5.69 2.39
CA LYS A 233 -13.97 4.70 3.08
C LYS A 233 -14.58 3.74 2.06
N ALA A 234 -14.21 2.48 2.14
CA ALA A 234 -14.70 1.43 1.27
C ALA A 234 -15.41 0.33 2.08
N PRO A 235 -16.44 -0.32 1.52
CA PRO A 235 -17.11 -1.44 2.18
C PRO A 235 -16.10 -2.54 2.53
N PHE A 236 -16.30 -3.19 3.68
CA PHE A 236 -15.41 -4.26 4.15
C PHE A 236 -15.23 -5.41 3.15
N ASN A 237 -16.19 -5.59 2.24
CA ASN A 237 -16.18 -6.63 1.18
C ASN A 237 -15.81 -6.11 -0.22
N PHE A 238 -15.27 -4.90 -0.35
CA PHE A 238 -14.96 -4.28 -1.66
C PHE A 238 -14.15 -5.18 -2.60
N ASN A 239 -13.23 -5.97 -2.06
CA ASN A 239 -12.31 -6.83 -2.85
C ASN A 239 -12.91 -8.21 -3.18
N ARG A 240 -14.14 -8.50 -2.73
CA ARG A 240 -14.81 -9.76 -3.05
C ARG A 240 -15.44 -9.66 -4.43
N SER A 241 -14.63 -9.96 -5.45
CA SER A 241 -15.19 -10.62 -6.63
C SER A 241 -16.12 -11.77 -6.16
N PRO A 242 -17.21 -12.10 -6.89
CA PRO A 242 -18.04 -13.26 -6.58
C PRO A 242 -17.29 -14.59 -6.88
N LYS A 243 -16.02 -14.69 -6.52
CA LYS A 243 -15.25 -15.94 -6.53
C LYS A 243 -15.50 -16.65 -5.22
N ARG A 244 -16.54 -17.50 -5.26
CA ARG A 244 -16.99 -18.43 -4.23
C ARG A 244 -17.28 -17.75 -2.90
N LEU A 245 -18.57 -17.67 -2.58
CA LEU A 245 -19.05 -17.71 -1.20
C LEU A 245 -18.15 -18.67 -0.41
N ARG A 246 -17.21 -18.14 0.39
CA ARG A 246 -16.65 -18.90 1.49
C ARG A 246 -17.83 -19.03 2.44
N SER A 247 -18.52 -20.15 2.31
CA SER A 247 -19.56 -20.59 3.21
C SER A 247 -19.10 -20.33 4.66
N PRO A 248 -20.01 -19.97 5.59
CA PRO A 248 -19.65 -19.62 6.96
C PRO A 248 -18.62 -20.61 7.52
N TRP A 249 -17.44 -20.09 7.84
CA TRP A 249 -16.32 -20.92 8.25
C TRP A 249 -16.66 -21.51 9.63
N MET A 250 -16.89 -22.83 9.68
CA MET A 250 -17.03 -23.53 10.93
C MET A 250 -15.67 -24.06 11.39
N ALA A 251 -15.39 -23.97 12.68
CA ALA A 251 -14.21 -24.58 13.26
C ALA A 251 -14.22 -26.10 12.99
N PHE A 252 -13.06 -26.69 12.66
CA PHE A 252 -12.95 -28.12 12.36
C PHE A 252 -13.55 -29.05 13.42
N PRO A 253 -13.42 -28.79 14.75
CA PRO A 253 -14.11 -29.58 15.76
C PRO A 253 -15.64 -29.59 15.60
N VAL A 254 -16.23 -28.45 15.20
CA VAL A 254 -17.67 -28.32 14.94
C VAL A 254 -18.06 -29.12 13.70
N LEU A 255 -17.24 -29.05 12.65
CA LEU A 255 -17.43 -29.85 11.43
C LEU A 255 -17.37 -31.35 11.73
N ILE A 256 -16.37 -31.80 12.51
CA ILE A 256 -16.22 -33.22 12.89
C ILE A 256 -17.44 -33.69 13.69
N LYS A 257 -17.94 -32.87 14.62
CA LYS A 257 -19.16 -33.16 15.39
C LYS A 257 -20.43 -33.22 14.53
N ALA A 258 -20.50 -32.42 13.47
CA ALA A 258 -21.60 -32.50 12.51
C ALA A 258 -21.49 -33.76 11.64
N LEU A 259 -20.29 -34.05 11.14
CA LEU A 259 -20.01 -35.23 10.33
C LEU A 259 -20.23 -36.53 11.09
N SER A 260 -19.96 -36.56 12.41
CA SER A 260 -20.16 -37.75 13.23
C SER A 260 -21.61 -38.19 13.33
N LYS A 261 -22.56 -37.33 12.94
CA LYS A 261 -23.98 -37.68 12.85
C LYS A 261 -24.37 -38.31 11.51
N LEU A 262 -23.52 -38.19 10.49
CA LEU A 262 -23.83 -38.53 9.09
C LEU A 262 -22.89 -39.57 8.49
N LEU A 263 -21.69 -39.76 9.05
CA LEU A 263 -20.69 -40.70 8.58
C LEU A 263 -20.51 -41.89 9.53
N PRO A 264 -20.07 -43.07 9.02
CA PRO A 264 -19.69 -44.20 9.84
C PRO A 264 -18.56 -43.86 10.83
N PRO A 265 -18.54 -44.45 12.04
CA PRO A 265 -17.51 -44.19 13.05
C PRO A 265 -16.08 -44.41 12.53
N SER A 266 -15.87 -45.40 11.65
CA SER A 266 -14.56 -45.69 11.05
C SER A 266 -14.00 -44.51 10.23
N GLN A 267 -14.86 -43.81 9.48
CA GLN A 267 -14.46 -42.63 8.70
C GLN A 267 -14.18 -41.43 9.60
N ILE A 268 -14.96 -41.27 10.68
CA ILE A 268 -14.76 -40.19 11.66
C ILE A 268 -13.44 -40.34 12.40
N LEU A 269 -13.05 -41.56 12.75
CA LEU A 269 -11.75 -41.82 13.37
C LEU A 269 -10.58 -41.41 12.46
N ILE A 270 -10.69 -41.66 11.15
CA ILE A 270 -9.68 -41.24 10.17
C ILE A 270 -9.62 -39.70 10.09
N ILE A 271 -10.78 -39.05 10.06
CA ILE A 271 -10.88 -37.57 10.05
C ILE A 271 -10.28 -36.97 11.32
N GLN A 272 -10.57 -37.54 12.49
CA GLN A 272 -10.01 -37.11 13.78
C GLN A 272 -8.50 -37.31 13.83
N LYS A 273 -7.99 -38.41 13.28
CA LYS A 273 -6.55 -38.65 13.15
C LYS A 273 -5.88 -37.56 12.31
N HIS A 274 -6.42 -37.24 11.13
CA HIS A 274 -5.89 -36.17 10.30
C HIS A 274 -5.97 -34.80 10.98
N TYR A 275 -7.03 -34.53 11.74
CA TYR A 275 -7.14 -33.31 12.52
C TYR A 275 -6.04 -33.21 13.59
N LYS A 276 -5.75 -34.31 14.30
CA LYS A 276 -4.64 -34.39 15.26
C LYS A 276 -3.28 -34.21 14.56
N ASP A 277 -3.07 -34.87 13.43
CA ASP A 277 -1.84 -34.71 12.63
C ASP A 277 -1.64 -33.23 12.20
N GLN A 278 -2.71 -32.49 11.94
CA GLN A 278 -2.66 -31.06 11.62
C GLN A 278 -2.33 -30.20 12.85
N GLN A 279 -2.88 -30.53 14.02
CA GLN A 279 -2.53 -29.86 15.28
C GLN A 279 -1.06 -30.08 15.65
N ASP A 280 -0.55 -31.29 15.40
CA ASP A 280 0.84 -31.69 15.59
C ASP A 280 1.77 -31.19 14.46
N ARG A 281 1.27 -30.34 13.55
CA ARG A 281 1.98 -29.75 12.39
C ARG A 281 2.61 -30.77 11.41
N ARG A 282 2.14 -32.02 11.42
CA ARG A 282 2.58 -33.08 10.49
C ARG A 282 1.97 -32.93 9.10
N ILE A 283 0.81 -32.30 8.99
CA ILE A 283 0.16 -31.98 7.72
C ILE A 283 -0.32 -30.52 7.70
N SER A 284 -0.38 -29.93 6.51
CA SER A 284 -0.87 -28.56 6.31
C SER A 284 -2.40 -28.49 6.42
N ARG A 285 -2.93 -27.28 6.63
CA ARG A 285 -4.38 -27.04 6.67
C ARG A 285 -5.06 -27.40 5.33
N SER A 286 -4.44 -27.07 4.20
CA SER A 286 -4.98 -27.40 2.88
C SER A 286 -5.03 -28.91 2.65
N GLU A 287 -4.03 -29.63 3.14
CA GLU A 287 -3.99 -31.08 3.04
C GLU A 287 -5.04 -31.77 3.92
N LEU A 288 -5.26 -31.28 5.15
CA LEU A 288 -6.38 -31.71 5.99
C LEU A 288 -7.73 -31.53 5.25
N ILE A 289 -7.94 -30.36 4.63
CA ILE A 289 -9.18 -30.09 3.86
C ILE A 289 -9.33 -31.11 2.74
N GLN A 290 -8.28 -31.38 1.97
CA GLN A 290 -8.35 -32.31 0.85
C GLN A 290 -8.65 -33.74 1.31
N ARG A 291 -8.02 -34.20 2.39
CA ARG A 291 -8.27 -35.53 2.97
C ARG A 291 -9.71 -35.67 3.48
N VAL A 292 -10.24 -34.64 4.16
CA VAL A 292 -11.64 -34.63 4.61
C VAL A 292 -12.61 -34.63 3.43
N ARG A 293 -12.33 -33.88 2.37
CA ARG A 293 -13.13 -33.87 1.13
C ARG A 293 -13.14 -35.23 0.45
N ASN A 294 -12.01 -35.92 0.40
CA ASN A 294 -11.91 -37.26 -0.18
C ASN A 294 -12.72 -38.30 0.61
N ILE A 295 -12.78 -38.18 1.94
CA ILE A 295 -13.54 -39.12 2.80
C ILE A 295 -15.04 -38.81 2.77
N THR A 296 -15.40 -37.53 2.85
CA THR A 296 -16.79 -37.09 3.07
C THR A 296 -17.55 -36.85 1.77
N GLY A 297 -16.85 -36.43 0.72
CA GLY A 297 -17.43 -35.91 -0.51
C GLY A 297 -17.94 -34.48 -0.39
N ASP A 298 -17.80 -33.70 -1.46
CA ASP A 298 -18.14 -32.28 -1.48
C ASP A 298 -19.64 -32.01 -1.29
N LYS A 299 -20.51 -32.91 -1.79
CA LYS A 299 -21.97 -32.76 -1.68
C LYS A 299 -22.43 -32.70 -0.22
N LEU A 300 -21.90 -33.58 0.62
CA LEU A 300 -22.25 -33.68 2.04
C LEU A 300 -21.67 -32.50 2.84
N LEU A 301 -20.44 -32.09 2.54
CA LEU A 301 -19.82 -30.90 3.14
C LEU A 301 -20.63 -29.63 2.84
N VAL A 302 -21.07 -29.44 1.60
CA VAL A 302 -21.91 -28.29 1.22
C VAL A 302 -23.24 -28.31 1.99
N HIS A 303 -23.86 -29.49 2.15
CA HIS A 303 -25.11 -29.63 2.89
C HIS A 303 -24.95 -29.22 4.37
N ILE A 304 -23.91 -29.71 5.04
CA ILE A 304 -23.61 -29.36 6.44
C ILE A 304 -23.36 -27.85 6.58
N ILE A 305 -22.53 -27.26 5.72
CA ILE A 305 -22.17 -25.85 5.87
C ILE A 305 -23.38 -24.94 5.62
N LYS A 306 -24.26 -25.29 4.65
CA LYS A 306 -25.53 -24.58 4.44
C LYS A 306 -26.45 -24.68 5.66
N ALA A 307 -26.59 -25.87 6.26
CA ALA A 307 -27.43 -26.08 7.43
C ALA A 307 -26.95 -25.30 8.68
N PHE A 308 -25.65 -25.08 8.82
CA PHE A 308 -25.10 -24.25 9.91
C PHE A 308 -25.20 -22.74 9.63
N GLY A 309 -25.14 -22.30 8.36
CA GLY A 309 -25.32 -20.90 7.99
C GLY A 309 -26.70 -20.33 8.32
N HIS A 310 -27.75 -21.17 8.26
CA HIS A 310 -29.12 -20.77 8.64
C HIS A 310 -29.37 -20.76 10.16
N LYS A 311 -28.54 -21.43 10.97
CA LYS A 311 -28.71 -21.48 12.44
C LYS A 311 -28.04 -20.34 13.20
N ALA A 312 -27.26 -19.49 12.52
CA ALA A 312 -26.59 -18.33 13.12
C ALA A 312 -27.38 -17.01 12.93
N GLN A 313 -28.58 -17.06 12.34
CA GLN A 313 -29.46 -15.90 12.10
C GLN A 313 -30.74 -15.91 12.95
N HIS A 314 -30.81 -16.75 13.98
CA HIS A 314 -31.91 -16.77 14.97
C HIS A 314 -31.35 -16.93 16.38
#